data_AF-A0A9X4BF39-F1
#
_entry.id   AF-A0A9X4BF39-F1
#
_cell.length_a   1.000
_cell.length_b   1.000
_cell.length_c   1.000
_cell.angle_alpha   90.00
_cell.angle_beta   90.00
_cell.angle_gamma   90.00
#
_symmetry.space_group_name_H-M   'P 1'
#
loop_
_entity.id
_entity.type
_entity.pdbx_description
1 polymer ?
#
loop_
_entity_poly.entity_id
_entity_poly.type
_entity_poly.pdbx_seq_one_letter_code
_entity_poly.pdbx_strand_id
1 'polypeptide(L)'
;YGSKAFRYVYDFGDNWEHRIKIERLLPAIACPHVLYCIDGANASPPEDVGGAPGYADFLDALADPEHPEYLDMLDWYGDTFDPTAFDRDDINQRLKRIKV
;
A
#
# COMPACT_ATOMS: atom_id res chain seq x y z
N TYR A 1 -22.61 2.72 20.79
CA TYR A 1 -22.31 2.39 19.38
C TYR A 1 -20.99 3.05 19.02
N GLY A 2 -19.93 2.27 18.81
CA GLY A 2 -18.59 2.80 18.52
C GLY A 2 -18.46 3.30 17.08
N SER A 3 -17.46 4.16 16.83
CA SER A 3 -17.12 4.57 15.46
C SER A 3 -16.76 3.34 14.61
N LYS A 4 -17.26 3.29 13.38
CA LYS A 4 -16.95 2.23 12.40
C LYS A 4 -15.85 2.62 11.42
N ALA A 5 -15.23 3.78 11.59
CA ALA A 5 -14.11 4.20 10.79
C ALA A 5 -13.15 5.08 11.60
N PHE A 6 -11.87 5.03 11.26
CA PHE A 6 -10.84 5.88 11.82
C PHE A 6 -9.75 6.13 10.77
N ARG A 7 -9.00 7.21 10.97
CA ARG A 7 -7.81 7.52 10.19
C ARG A 7 -6.59 7.00 10.92
N TYR A 8 -5.67 6.41 10.17
CA TYR A 8 -4.36 6.00 10.64
C TYR A 8 -3.30 6.75 9.82
N VAL A 9 -2.39 7.45 10.50
CA VAL A 9 -1.24 8.08 9.86
C VAL A 9 -0.06 7.15 10.06
N TYR A 10 0.50 6.70 8.95
CA TYR A 10 1.74 5.93 8.90
C TYR A 10 2.87 6.84 8.39
N ASP A 11 4.06 6.67 8.95
CA ASP A 11 5.24 7.49 8.69
C ASP A 11 5.00 9.00 8.88
N PHE A 12 5.58 9.58 9.94
CA PHE A 12 5.41 11.01 10.21
C PHE A 12 6.29 11.92 9.33
N GLY A 13 7.18 11.36 8.53
CA GLY A 13 7.87 12.07 7.44
C GLY A 13 6.92 12.27 6.25
N ASP A 14 6.53 11.17 5.62
CA ASP A 14 5.71 11.18 4.39
C ASP A 14 4.20 11.41 4.63
N ASN A 15 3.74 11.24 5.88
CA ASN A 15 2.37 11.47 6.33
C ASN A 15 1.33 10.68 5.51
N TRP A 16 1.53 9.37 5.37
CA TRP A 16 0.58 8.48 4.71
C TRP A 16 -0.72 8.35 5.50
N GLU A 17 -1.82 8.85 4.95
CA GLU A 17 -3.14 8.78 5.58
C GLU A 17 -3.95 7.56 5.08
N HIS A 18 -4.13 6.57 5.94
CA HIS A 18 -5.01 5.43 5.69
C HIS A 18 -6.38 5.64 6.33
N ARG A 19 -7.45 5.41 5.57
CA ARG A 19 -8.81 5.33 6.11
C ARG A 19 -9.18 3.88 6.38
N ILE A 20 -9.34 3.52 7.65
CA ILE A 20 -9.72 2.17 8.07
C ILE A 20 -11.21 2.15 8.41
N LYS A 21 -11.96 1.24 7.80
CA LYS A 21 -13.40 1.08 8.00
C LYS A 21 -13.72 -0.36 8.41
N ILE A 22 -14.51 -0.49 9.47
CA ILE A 22 -15.06 -1.77 9.91
C ILE A 22 -16.35 -2.02 9.13
N GLU A 23 -16.30 -2.92 8.16
CA GLU A 23 -17.44 -3.24 7.31
C GLU A 23 -18.40 -4.23 7.94
N ARG A 24 -17.86 -5.26 8.61
CA ARG A 24 -18.64 -6.32 9.24
C ARG A 24 -17.91 -6.87 10.46
N LEU A 25 -18.66 -7.12 11.53
CA LEU A 25 -18.21 -7.90 12.67
C LEU A 25 -18.75 -9.32 12.50
N LEU A 26 -17.87 -10.30 12.57
CA LEU A 26 -18.21 -11.71 12.49
C LEU A 26 -18.01 -12.37 13.86
N PRO A 27 -18.82 -13.39 14.22
CA PRO A 27 -18.60 -14.14 15.45
C PRO A 27 -17.21 -14.79 15.45
N ALA A 28 -16.51 -14.77 16.59
CA ALA A 28 -15.14 -15.26 16.70
C ALA A 28 -14.98 -16.72 16.24
N ILE A 29 -15.97 -17.59 16.49
CA ILE A 29 -15.95 -18.99 16.06
C ILE A 29 -15.94 -19.18 14.54
N ALA A 30 -16.38 -18.16 13.79
CA ALA A 30 -16.40 -18.16 12.34
C ALA A 30 -15.14 -17.51 11.72
N CYS A 31 -14.27 -16.92 12.53
CA CYS A 31 -13.07 -16.25 12.05
C CYS A 31 -11.83 -17.12 12.32
N PRO A 32 -11.11 -17.57 11.28
CA PRO A 32 -9.78 -18.10 11.51
C PRO A 32 -8.93 -16.98 12.14
N HIS A 33 -8.18 -17.29 13.19
CA HIS A 33 -7.33 -16.33 13.94
C HIS A 33 -6.08 -15.89 13.16
N VAL A 34 -6.18 -15.80 11.83
CA VAL A 34 -5.09 -15.39 10.94
C VAL A 34 -5.55 -14.23 10.07
N LEU A 35 -4.65 -13.28 9.86
CA LEU A 35 -4.88 -12.19 8.92
C LEU A 35 -4.98 -12.77 7.50
N TYR A 36 -5.99 -12.33 6.76
CA TYR A 36 -6.21 -12.78 5.39
C TYR A 36 -6.73 -11.61 4.53
N CYS A 37 -6.00 -11.31 3.47
CA CYS A 37 -6.41 -10.36 2.44
C CYS A 37 -7.39 -11.05 1.50
N ILE A 38 -8.62 -10.53 1.42
CA ILE A 38 -9.67 -11.07 0.54
C ILE A 38 -9.66 -10.41 -0.84
N ASP A 39 -9.25 -9.15 -0.92
CA ASP A 39 -9.29 -8.31 -2.11
C ASP A 39 -8.37 -7.08 -1.98
N GLY A 40 -8.06 -6.43 -3.10
CA GLY A 40 -7.26 -5.21 -3.19
C GLY A 40 -6.93 -4.83 -4.62
N ALA A 41 -6.26 -3.70 -4.80
CA ALA A 41 -5.88 -3.17 -6.10
C ALA A 41 -4.68 -2.25 -5.97
N ASN A 42 -3.90 -2.18 -7.05
CA ASN A 42 -2.69 -1.36 -7.22
C ASN A 42 -1.54 -1.73 -6.28
N ALA A 43 -0.34 -1.32 -6.67
CA ALA A 43 0.85 -1.46 -5.85
C ALA A 43 0.80 -0.43 -4.70
N SER A 44 1.39 -0.79 -3.57
CA SER A 44 1.68 0.20 -2.53
C SER A 44 2.74 1.18 -3.04
N PRO A 45 2.64 2.48 -2.69
CA PRO A 45 3.72 3.43 -2.95
C PRO A 45 5.04 2.93 -2.35
N PRO A 46 6.20 3.22 -2.99
CA PRO A 46 7.51 2.98 -2.38
C PRO A 46 7.62 3.73 -1.04
N GLU A 47 8.32 3.12 -0.07
CA GLU A 47 8.67 3.82 1.18
C GLU A 47 9.60 5.01 0.86
N ASP A 48 9.51 6.07 1.67
CA ASP A 48 10.33 7.28 1.56
C ASP A 48 10.24 8.03 0.21
N VAL A 49 9.18 7.80 -0.58
CA VAL A 49 8.97 8.48 -1.87
C VAL A 49 8.55 9.95 -1.73
N GLY A 50 8.31 10.43 -0.50
CA GLY A 50 7.90 11.81 -0.25
C GLY A 50 6.38 11.96 -0.13
N GLY A 51 5.71 10.93 0.37
CA GLY A 51 4.26 10.92 0.59
C GLY A 51 3.45 10.95 -0.70
N ALA A 52 2.17 11.34 -0.58
CA ALA A 52 1.26 11.36 -1.72
C ALA A 52 1.74 12.26 -2.89
N PRO A 53 2.32 13.46 -2.66
CA PRO A 53 2.87 14.28 -3.75
C PRO A 53 4.06 13.60 -4.43
N GLY A 54 5.03 13.10 -3.66
CA GLY A 54 6.20 12.46 -4.22
C GLY A 54 5.87 11.18 -5.00
N TYR A 55 4.87 10.41 -4.55
CA TYR A 55 4.37 9.28 -5.33
C TYR A 55 3.70 9.71 -6.66
N ALA A 56 2.99 10.85 -6.68
CA ALA A 56 2.42 11.37 -7.92
C ALA A 56 3.51 11.79 -8.91
N ASP A 57 4.54 12.49 -8.43
CA ASP A 57 5.69 12.90 -9.25
C ASP A 57 6.46 11.66 -9.77
N PHE A 58 6.66 10.66 -8.91
CA PHE A 58 7.26 9.37 -9.28
C PHE A 58 6.48 8.65 -10.39
N LEU A 59 5.14 8.59 -10.29
CA LEU A 59 4.30 8.00 -11.32
C LEU A 59 4.35 8.78 -12.64
N ASP A 60 4.34 10.10 -12.58
CA ASP A 60 4.41 10.97 -13.76
C ASP A 60 5.75 10.76 -14.49
N ALA A 61 6.84 10.75 -13.73
CA ALA A 61 8.17 10.50 -14.27
C ALA A 61 8.29 9.13 -14.93
N LEU A 62 7.76 8.06 -14.32
CA LEU A 62 7.86 6.70 -14.88
C LEU A 62 6.87 6.42 -16.02
N ALA A 63 5.85 7.26 -16.21
CA ALA A 63 4.88 7.12 -17.30
C ALA A 63 5.46 7.51 -18.66
N ASP A 64 6.52 8.31 -18.71
CA ASP A 64 7.15 8.80 -19.93
C ASP A 64 8.69 8.58 -19.92
N PRO A 65 9.23 7.67 -20.75
CA PRO A 65 10.67 7.48 -20.88
C PRO A 65 11.46 8.71 -21.34
N GLU A 66 10.81 9.71 -21.94
CA GLU A 66 11.44 11.00 -22.31
C GLU A 66 11.37 12.05 -21.17
N HIS A 67 10.71 11.74 -20.04
CA HIS A 67 10.63 12.63 -18.90
C HIS A 67 12.04 12.92 -18.36
N PRO A 68 12.38 14.18 -18.04
CA PRO A 68 13.73 14.55 -17.59
C PRO A 68 14.18 13.80 -16.34
N GLU A 69 13.24 13.38 -15.48
CA GLU A 69 13.52 12.66 -14.23
C GLU A 69 13.34 11.12 -14.36
N TYR A 70 13.01 10.59 -15.55
CA TYR A 70 12.72 9.14 -15.73
C TYR A 70 13.88 8.26 -15.23
N LEU A 71 15.11 8.56 -15.67
CA LEU A 71 16.29 7.76 -15.32
C LEU A 71 16.64 7.90 -13.84
N ASP A 72 16.52 9.09 -13.27
CA ASP A 72 16.85 9.35 -11.87
C ASP A 72 15.84 8.64 -10.94
N MET A 73 14.55 8.66 -11.28
CA MET A 73 13.50 7.95 -10.52
C MET A 73 13.63 6.42 -10.63
N LEU A 74 13.99 5.91 -11.82
CA LEU A 74 14.22 4.48 -12.03
C LEU A 74 15.44 3.99 -11.25
N ASP A 75 16.54 4.76 -11.25
CA ASP A 75 17.75 4.43 -10.49
C ASP A 75 17.51 4.50 -8.97
N TRP A 76 16.78 5.52 -8.51
CA TRP A 76 16.40 5.66 -7.11
C TRP A 76 15.54 4.48 -6.61
N TYR A 77 14.54 4.06 -7.39
CA TYR A 77 13.71 2.92 -7.02
C TYR A 77 14.46 1.58 -7.14
N GLY A 78 15.38 1.49 -8.11
CA GLY A 78 16.28 0.34 -8.28
C GLY A 78 15.69 -0.85 -9.04
N ASP A 79 14.48 -0.74 -9.57
CA ASP A 79 13.82 -1.73 -10.44
C ASP A 79 12.74 -1.06 -11.31
N THR A 80 12.00 -1.84 -12.09
CA THR A 80 10.75 -1.41 -12.74
C THR A 80 9.59 -1.38 -11.75
N PHE A 81 8.71 -0.39 -11.89
CA PHE A 81 7.52 -0.25 -11.06
C PHE A 81 6.24 -0.40 -11.90
N ASP A 82 5.39 -1.36 -11.55
CA ASP A 82 4.02 -1.48 -12.09
C ASP A 82 3.02 -0.94 -11.04
N PRO A 83 2.43 0.25 -11.26
CA PRO A 83 1.48 0.83 -10.29
C PRO A 83 0.21 0.02 -10.13
N THR A 84 -0.11 -0.87 -11.07
CA THR A 84 -1.32 -1.70 -11.03
C THR A 84 -1.09 -3.07 -10.39
N ALA A 85 0.16 -3.41 -10.06
CA ALA A 85 0.52 -4.71 -9.53
C ALA A 85 -0.18 -5.00 -8.20
N PHE A 86 -0.91 -6.11 -8.14
CA PHE A 86 -1.53 -6.63 -6.92
C PHE A 86 -1.57 -8.16 -6.97
N ASP A 87 -0.86 -8.81 -6.03
CA ASP A 87 -0.85 -10.26 -5.89
C ASP A 87 -1.36 -10.66 -4.49
N ARG A 88 -2.63 -11.09 -4.46
CA ARG A 88 -3.29 -11.52 -3.22
C ARG A 88 -2.61 -12.73 -2.58
N ASP A 89 -2.07 -13.65 -3.38
CA ASP A 89 -1.47 -14.87 -2.86
C ASP A 89 -0.12 -14.54 -2.20
N ASP A 90 0.72 -13.73 -2.84
CA ASP A 90 1.97 -13.23 -2.24
C ASP A 90 1.71 -12.44 -0.95
N ILE A 91 0.73 -11.52 -0.98
CA ILE A 91 0.31 -10.76 0.23
C ILE A 91 -0.07 -11.72 1.36
N ASN A 92 -0.89 -12.73 1.08
CA ASN A 92 -1.30 -13.69 2.10
C ASN A 92 -0.14 -14.57 2.60
N GLN A 93 0.88 -14.86 1.78
CA GLN A 93 2.09 -15.53 2.28
C GLN A 93 2.89 -14.65 3.24
N ARG A 94 2.95 -13.34 2.97
CA ARG A 94 3.58 -12.36 3.88
C ARG A 94 2.79 -12.23 5.19
N LEU A 95 1.47 -12.13 5.11
CA LEU A 95 0.59 -12.00 6.28
C LEU A 95 0.71 -13.17 7.26
N LYS A 96 0.94 -14.40 6.80
CA LYS A 96 1.18 -15.57 7.66
C LYS A 96 2.39 -15.42 8.59
N ARG A 97 3.34 -14.54 8.24
CA ARG A 97 4.56 -14.30 9.03
C ARG A 97 4.33 -13.29 10.15
N ILE A 98 3.23 -12.54 10.10
CA ILE A 98 2.86 -11.58 11.14
C ILE A 98 2.36 -12.36 12.35
N LYS A 99 3.02 -12.17 13.49
CA LYS A 99 2.56 -12.70 14.77
C LYS A 99 1.51 -11.73 15.33
N VAL A 100 0.30 -12.23 15.55
CA VAL A 100 -0.81 -11.55 16.22
C VAL A 100 -0.98 -12.06 17.64
#